data_AF-A0A1D2R8G6-F1
#
_entry.id   AF-A0A1D2R8G6-F1
#
_cell.length_a   1.000
_cell.length_b   1.000
_cell.length_c   1.000
_cell.angle_alpha   90.00
_cell.angle_beta   90.00
_cell.angle_gamma   90.00
#
_symmetry.space_group_name_H-M   'P 1'
#
loop_
_entity.id
_entity.type
_entity.pdbx_description
1 polymer ?
#
loop_
_entity_poly.entity_id
_entity_poly.type
_entity_poly.pdbx_seq_one_letter_code
_entity_poly.pdbx_strand_id
1 'polypeptide(L)'
;MRNIKKDIGEKENKMKIFDFIVNNCSVYMSLCGACLVYASCLLFGVEPRHELMIIIFLTIYSIYTLGIITDKAEDEINAPERATSFEKYKKYLIPSIPIAYLSALFIAYYVSGIKMVGVVLLFLILFLLYGVKWIPATISKYRRLKEIIGIKNITVALAWALISVFLPVIYFDLKITETAWVIFIFILFRIIINNIFFDFKDVKGDKAKGILTIPSVFGVRKTLIFLVILNTLLGIFIFMATLNGLLPPLAHLINLSTIYCYGYLYLLNKIDAKFLSYIIVDGELIVIGILAFLGSILF
;
A
#
# COMPACT_ATOMS: atom_id res chain seq x y z
N MET A 1 -32.30 -33.50 -5.44
CA MET A 1 -31.02 -33.46 -6.19
C MET A 1 -30.72 -32.13 -6.92
N ARG A 2 -31.72 -31.39 -7.44
CA ARG A 2 -31.49 -30.08 -8.09
C ARG A 2 -30.97 -28.97 -7.14
N ASN A 3 -31.44 -28.92 -5.90
CA ASN A 3 -31.01 -27.90 -4.94
C ASN A 3 -29.59 -28.12 -4.40
N ILE A 4 -29.19 -29.38 -4.18
CA ILE A 4 -27.84 -29.72 -3.71
C ILE A 4 -26.76 -29.38 -4.76
N LYS A 5 -27.03 -29.59 -6.06
CA LYS A 5 -26.11 -29.15 -7.14
C LYS A 5 -26.01 -27.62 -7.25
N LYS A 6 -27.08 -26.90 -6.90
CA LYS A 6 -27.10 -25.43 -6.89
C LYS A 6 -26.31 -24.86 -5.71
N ASP A 7 -26.46 -25.47 -4.53
CA ASP A 7 -25.72 -25.10 -3.32
C ASP A 7 -24.22 -25.45 -3.41
N ILE A 8 -23.87 -26.57 -4.06
CA ILE A 8 -22.47 -26.94 -4.34
C ILE A 8 -21.88 -26.00 -5.40
N GLY A 9 -22.64 -25.65 -6.45
CA GLY A 9 -22.23 -24.67 -7.45
C GLY A 9 -22.04 -23.26 -6.90
N GLU A 10 -22.89 -22.82 -5.96
CA GLU A 10 -22.74 -21.54 -5.25
C GLU A 10 -21.57 -21.55 -4.27
N LYS A 11 -21.34 -22.66 -3.53
CA LYS A 11 -20.15 -22.81 -2.67
C LYS A 11 -18.86 -22.83 -3.49
N GLU A 12 -18.81 -23.54 -4.62
CA GLU A 12 -17.67 -23.49 -5.54
C GLU A 12 -17.46 -22.10 -6.14
N ASN A 13 -18.53 -21.38 -6.50
CA ASN A 13 -18.40 -20.02 -7.03
C ASN A 13 -17.93 -19.02 -5.97
N LYS A 14 -18.41 -19.14 -4.72
CA LYS A 14 -17.95 -18.32 -3.61
C LYS A 14 -16.48 -18.60 -3.27
N MET A 15 -16.04 -19.86 -3.34
CA MET A 15 -14.62 -20.23 -3.20
C MET A 15 -13.79 -19.65 -4.36
N LYS A 16 -14.28 -19.68 -5.60
CA LYS A 16 -13.61 -19.07 -6.77
C LYS A 16 -13.53 -17.54 -6.72
N ILE A 17 -14.53 -16.86 -6.16
CA ILE A 17 -14.51 -15.40 -5.96
C ILE A 17 -13.56 -15.05 -4.82
N PHE A 18 -13.55 -15.83 -3.74
CA PHE A 18 -12.62 -15.65 -2.63
C PHE A 18 -11.17 -15.87 -3.09
N ASP A 19 -10.89 -16.95 -3.81
CA ASP A 19 -9.58 -17.20 -4.44
C ASP A 19 -9.23 -16.07 -5.42
N PHE A 20 -10.19 -15.53 -6.17
CA PHE A 20 -9.95 -14.40 -7.08
C PHE A 20 -9.59 -13.10 -6.35
N ILE A 21 -10.24 -12.81 -5.22
CA ILE A 21 -10.00 -11.61 -4.39
C ILE A 21 -8.72 -11.75 -3.55
N VAL A 22 -8.43 -12.97 -3.07
CA VAL A 22 -7.25 -13.28 -2.25
C VAL A 22 -6.00 -13.42 -3.13
N ASN A 23 -6.11 -14.04 -4.31
CA ASN A 23 -4.99 -14.21 -5.25
C ASN A 23 -4.73 -12.96 -6.12
N ASN A 24 -5.72 -12.05 -6.26
CA ASN A 24 -5.48 -10.68 -6.72
C ASN A 24 -5.43 -9.74 -5.52
N CYS A 25 -4.24 -9.60 -4.92
CA CYS A 25 -3.99 -8.68 -3.80
C CYS A 25 -4.44 -7.23 -4.06
N SER A 26 -4.79 -6.83 -5.28
CA SER A 26 -5.30 -5.49 -5.62
C SER A 26 -6.51 -5.06 -4.79
N VAL A 27 -7.50 -5.93 -4.56
CA VAL A 27 -8.70 -5.57 -3.78
C VAL A 27 -8.35 -5.39 -2.30
N TYR A 28 -7.54 -6.30 -1.76
CA TYR A 28 -7.04 -6.21 -0.40
C TYR A 28 -6.23 -4.92 -0.18
N MET A 29 -5.34 -4.59 -1.11
CA MET A 29 -4.57 -3.34 -1.09
C MET A 29 -5.44 -2.10 -1.21
N SER A 30 -6.53 -2.19 -1.98
CA SER A 30 -7.48 -1.08 -2.11
C SER A 30 -8.20 -0.81 -0.79
N LEU A 31 -8.55 -1.86 -0.05
CA LEU A 31 -9.09 -1.74 1.30
C LEU A 31 -8.06 -1.15 2.27
N CYS A 32 -6.81 -1.61 2.20
CA CYS A 32 -5.70 -1.07 3.00
C CYS A 32 -5.53 0.45 2.79
N GLY A 33 -5.57 0.92 1.53
CA GLY A 33 -5.51 2.35 1.24
C GLY A 33 -6.73 3.14 1.67
N ALA A 34 -7.93 2.57 1.58
CA ALA A 34 -9.13 3.19 2.14
C ALA A 34 -9.02 3.37 3.67
N CYS A 35 -8.55 2.35 4.40
CA CYS A 35 -8.30 2.43 5.84
C CYS A 35 -7.22 3.46 6.20
N LEU A 36 -6.18 3.58 5.37
CA LEU A 36 -5.12 4.56 5.58
C LEU A 36 -5.59 6.00 5.37
N VAL A 37 -6.37 6.27 4.31
CA VAL A 37 -6.98 7.59 4.09
C VAL A 37 -7.99 7.92 5.18
N TYR A 38 -8.77 6.94 5.62
CA TYR A 38 -9.67 7.07 6.77
C TYR A 38 -8.91 7.50 8.04
N ALA A 39 -7.82 6.82 8.38
CA ALA A 39 -6.97 7.20 9.51
C ALA A 39 -6.34 8.59 9.33
N SER A 40 -5.93 8.93 8.11
CA SER A 40 -5.41 10.26 7.77
C SER A 40 -6.43 11.37 8.05
N CYS A 41 -7.70 11.18 7.67
CA CYS A 41 -8.77 12.13 7.99
C CYS A 41 -8.91 12.35 9.51
N LEU A 42 -8.94 11.26 10.30
CA LEU A 42 -9.03 11.36 11.76
C LEU A 42 -7.79 12.03 12.38
N LEU A 43 -6.59 11.77 11.86
CA LEU A 43 -5.37 12.45 12.29
C LEU A 43 -5.37 13.95 11.97
N PHE A 44 -6.05 14.36 10.90
CA PHE A 44 -6.32 15.76 10.59
C PHE A 44 -7.44 16.37 11.43
N GLY A 45 -8.13 15.59 12.26
CA GLY A 45 -9.26 16.04 13.07
C GLY A 45 -10.54 16.30 12.26
N VAL A 46 -10.65 15.73 11.06
CA VAL A 46 -11.83 15.85 10.19
C VAL A 46 -12.59 14.54 10.09
N GLU A 47 -13.91 14.63 9.93
CA GLU A 47 -14.77 13.46 9.81
C GLU A 47 -14.51 12.73 8.47
N PRO A 48 -14.17 11.42 8.47
CA PRO A 48 -13.87 10.70 7.24
C PRO A 48 -15.08 10.59 6.30
N ARG A 49 -14.88 10.89 5.01
CA ARG A 49 -15.94 10.94 4.00
C ARG A 49 -15.83 9.77 3.02
N HIS A 50 -16.95 9.07 2.78
CA HIS A 50 -16.99 7.85 1.96
C HIS A 50 -16.47 8.07 0.53
N GLU A 51 -16.64 9.27 -0.01
CA GLU A 51 -16.12 9.70 -1.31
C GLU A 51 -14.60 9.54 -1.39
N LEU A 52 -13.86 9.91 -0.33
CA LEU A 52 -12.40 9.77 -0.26
C LEU A 52 -11.97 8.30 -0.29
N MET A 53 -12.65 7.46 0.49
CA MET A 53 -12.38 6.02 0.55
C MET A 53 -12.68 5.34 -0.79
N ILE A 54 -13.75 5.73 -1.48
CA ILE A 54 -14.09 5.19 -2.81
C ILE A 54 -13.05 5.61 -3.85
N ILE A 55 -12.63 6.89 -3.86
CA ILE A 55 -11.60 7.39 -4.79
C ILE A 55 -10.32 6.58 -4.62
N ILE A 56 -9.76 6.51 -3.39
CA ILE A 56 -8.50 5.80 -3.16
C ILE A 56 -8.61 4.30 -3.46
N PHE A 57 -9.75 3.68 -3.12
CA PHE A 57 -9.99 2.27 -3.40
C PHE A 57 -9.94 1.98 -4.90
N LEU A 58 -10.68 2.75 -5.72
CA LEU A 58 -10.71 2.56 -7.17
C LEU A 58 -9.36 2.86 -7.81
N THR A 59 -8.66 3.90 -7.34
CA THR A 59 -7.33 4.29 -7.80
C THR A 59 -6.31 3.17 -7.53
N ILE A 60 -6.24 2.66 -6.30
CA ILE A 60 -5.32 1.58 -5.92
C ILE A 60 -5.67 0.29 -6.66
N TYR A 61 -6.96 -0.05 -6.75
CA TYR A 61 -7.40 -1.24 -7.46
C TYR A 61 -6.88 -1.24 -8.89
N SER A 62 -7.06 -0.13 -9.59
CA SER A 62 -6.62 0.03 -10.97
C SER A 62 -5.10 -0.08 -11.11
N ILE A 63 -4.36 0.68 -10.28
CA ILE A 63 -2.89 0.72 -10.35
C ILE A 63 -2.25 -0.61 -9.97
N TYR A 64 -2.73 -1.28 -8.91
CA TYR A 64 -2.19 -2.58 -8.50
C TYR A 64 -2.53 -3.69 -9.48
N THR A 65 -3.71 -3.63 -10.12
CA THR A 65 -4.08 -4.58 -11.17
C THR A 65 -3.27 -4.35 -12.44
N LEU A 66 -3.01 -3.09 -12.79
CA LEU A 66 -2.08 -2.73 -13.87
C LEU A 66 -0.64 -3.20 -13.56
N GLY A 67 -0.23 -3.13 -12.30
CA GLY A 67 1.06 -3.65 -11.82
C GLY A 67 1.27 -5.14 -12.12
N ILE A 68 0.21 -5.96 -12.03
CA ILE A 68 0.30 -7.39 -12.40
C ILE A 68 0.69 -7.56 -13.88
N ILE A 69 0.20 -6.68 -14.75
CA ILE A 69 0.52 -6.71 -16.19
C ILE A 69 1.96 -6.28 -16.42
N THR A 70 2.40 -5.20 -15.79
CA THR A 70 3.75 -4.65 -16.00
C THR A 70 4.84 -5.54 -15.41
N ASP A 71 4.52 -6.26 -14.34
CA ASP A 71 5.48 -7.05 -13.55
C ASP A 71 5.35 -8.56 -13.79
N LYS A 72 4.63 -8.98 -14.84
CA LYS A 72 4.35 -10.39 -15.17
C LYS A 72 5.58 -11.31 -15.11
N ALA A 73 6.70 -10.89 -15.70
CA ALA A 73 7.93 -11.71 -15.73
C ALA A 73 8.64 -11.83 -14.36
N GLU A 74 8.37 -10.90 -13.44
CA GLU A 74 8.84 -10.95 -12.06
C GLU A 74 7.91 -11.84 -11.24
N ASP A 75 6.60 -11.67 -11.40
CA ASP A 75 5.54 -12.44 -10.74
C ASP A 75 5.54 -13.93 -11.13
N GLU A 76 5.85 -14.30 -12.37
CA GLU A 76 5.98 -15.72 -12.78
C GLU A 76 7.02 -16.49 -11.97
N ILE A 77 8.01 -15.80 -11.38
CA ILE A 77 9.08 -16.41 -10.58
C ILE A 77 8.80 -16.26 -9.09
N ASN A 78 8.44 -15.07 -8.63
CA ASN A 78 8.28 -14.79 -7.20
C ASN A 78 6.87 -15.17 -6.69
N ALA A 79 5.84 -15.05 -7.52
CA ALA A 79 4.43 -15.22 -7.17
C ALA A 79 3.62 -15.93 -8.28
N PRO A 80 3.93 -17.20 -8.63
CA PRO A 80 3.31 -17.91 -9.75
C PRO A 80 1.78 -18.07 -9.61
N GLU A 81 1.28 -18.16 -8.37
CA GLU A 81 -0.16 -18.20 -8.06
C GLU A 81 -0.90 -16.92 -8.49
N ARG A 82 -0.24 -15.76 -8.35
CA ARG A 82 -0.77 -14.46 -8.81
C ARG A 82 -0.80 -14.38 -10.33
N ALA A 83 0.28 -14.80 -10.99
CA ALA A 83 0.39 -14.81 -12.46
C ALA A 83 -0.64 -15.74 -13.11
N THR A 84 -0.81 -16.95 -12.57
CA THR A 84 -1.80 -17.94 -13.04
C THR A 84 -3.24 -17.45 -12.83
N SER A 85 -3.52 -16.84 -11.67
CA SER A 85 -4.82 -16.23 -11.39
C SER A 85 -5.12 -15.09 -12.36
N PHE A 86 -4.14 -14.22 -12.64
CA PHE A 86 -4.31 -13.15 -13.62
C PHE A 86 -4.65 -13.68 -15.01
N GLU A 87 -3.90 -14.66 -15.52
CA GLU A 87 -4.14 -15.25 -16.84
C GLU A 87 -5.53 -15.86 -16.97
N LYS A 88 -6.04 -16.48 -15.89
CA LYS A 88 -7.39 -17.05 -15.84
C LYS A 88 -8.50 -16.01 -15.97
N TYR A 89 -8.31 -14.81 -15.42
CA TYR A 89 -9.35 -13.77 -15.32
C TYR A 89 -9.07 -12.50 -16.13
N LYS A 90 -7.99 -12.46 -16.93
CA LYS A 90 -7.55 -11.28 -17.69
C LYS A 90 -8.64 -10.64 -18.55
N LYS A 91 -9.56 -11.43 -19.11
CA LYS A 91 -10.71 -10.94 -19.91
C LYS A 91 -11.58 -9.94 -19.14
N TYR A 92 -11.68 -10.10 -17.82
CA TYR A 92 -12.47 -9.24 -16.94
C TYR A 92 -11.60 -8.18 -16.25
N LEU A 93 -10.36 -8.52 -15.88
CA LEU A 93 -9.44 -7.61 -15.19
C LEU A 93 -8.93 -6.48 -16.09
N ILE A 94 -8.60 -6.77 -17.35
CA ILE A 94 -8.06 -5.74 -18.26
C ILE A 94 -9.06 -4.60 -18.48
N PRO A 95 -10.34 -4.82 -18.81
CA PRO A 95 -11.30 -3.72 -18.96
C PRO A 95 -11.65 -3.07 -17.62
N SER A 96 -11.53 -3.75 -16.47
CA SER A 96 -11.85 -3.13 -15.17
C SER A 96 -10.84 -2.06 -14.75
N ILE A 97 -9.57 -2.15 -15.19
CA ILE A 97 -8.51 -1.16 -14.91
C ILE A 97 -8.92 0.26 -15.35
N PRO A 98 -9.17 0.53 -16.65
CA PRO A 98 -9.55 1.87 -17.09
C PRO A 98 -10.93 2.28 -16.56
N ILE A 99 -11.88 1.35 -16.42
CA ILE A 99 -13.20 1.66 -15.84
C ILE A 99 -13.05 2.18 -14.42
N ALA A 100 -12.35 1.46 -13.54
CA ALA A 100 -12.15 1.88 -12.16
C ALA A 100 -11.39 3.21 -12.06
N TYR A 101 -10.34 3.39 -12.88
CA TYR A 101 -9.54 4.62 -12.85
C TYR A 101 -10.32 5.84 -13.33
N LEU A 102 -11.05 5.71 -14.45
CA LEU A 102 -11.89 6.78 -14.98
C LEU A 102 -13.05 7.10 -14.01
N SER A 103 -13.63 6.11 -13.35
CA SER A 103 -14.60 6.34 -12.28
C SER A 103 -13.98 7.10 -11.10
N ALA A 104 -12.76 6.77 -10.67
CA ALA A 104 -12.06 7.51 -9.61
C ALA A 104 -11.83 8.97 -10.02
N LEU A 105 -11.40 9.23 -11.26
CA LEU A 105 -11.21 10.59 -11.79
C LEU A 105 -12.53 11.36 -11.87
N PHE A 106 -13.61 10.71 -12.31
CA PHE A 106 -14.94 11.32 -12.39
C PHE A 106 -15.44 11.75 -11.01
N ILE A 107 -15.34 10.86 -10.01
CA ILE A 107 -15.73 11.16 -8.63
C ILE A 107 -14.83 12.26 -8.05
N ALA A 108 -13.51 12.18 -8.25
CA ALA A 108 -12.57 13.20 -7.81
C ALA A 108 -12.91 14.59 -8.38
N TYR A 109 -13.20 14.67 -9.68
CA TYR A 109 -13.62 15.91 -10.33
C TYR A 109 -14.94 16.45 -9.78
N TYR A 110 -15.93 15.57 -9.60
CA TYR A 110 -17.25 15.96 -9.11
C TYR A 110 -17.21 16.52 -7.68
N VAL A 111 -16.36 15.93 -6.84
CA VAL A 111 -16.30 16.22 -5.40
C VAL A 111 -15.43 17.45 -5.08
N SER A 112 -14.27 17.58 -5.72
CA SER A 112 -13.29 18.64 -5.38
C SER A 112 -12.55 19.21 -6.60
N GLY A 113 -13.10 19.01 -7.80
CA GLY A 113 -12.62 19.63 -9.04
C GLY A 113 -11.23 19.17 -9.49
N ILE A 114 -10.56 20.03 -10.26
CA ILE A 114 -9.31 19.70 -10.95
C ILE A 114 -8.12 19.44 -9.99
N LYS A 115 -8.13 20.05 -8.80
CA LYS A 115 -7.07 19.85 -7.80
C LYS A 115 -7.02 18.38 -7.35
N MET A 116 -8.18 17.80 -7.08
CA MET A 116 -8.31 16.40 -6.66
C MET A 116 -7.97 15.42 -7.78
N VAL A 117 -8.39 15.74 -9.00
CA VAL A 117 -7.96 15.02 -10.22
C VAL A 117 -6.43 15.02 -10.33
N GLY A 118 -5.78 16.15 -10.06
CA GLY A 118 -4.33 16.27 -10.04
C GLY A 118 -3.65 15.30 -9.08
N VAL A 119 -4.18 15.08 -7.88
CA VAL A 119 -3.64 14.11 -6.91
C VAL A 119 -3.81 12.67 -7.39
N VAL A 120 -4.99 12.31 -7.91
CA VAL A 120 -5.22 10.98 -8.46
C VAL A 120 -4.28 10.70 -9.64
N LEU A 121 -4.13 11.67 -10.55
CA LEU A 121 -3.20 11.58 -11.68
C LEU A 121 -1.74 11.51 -11.24
N LEU A 122 -1.34 12.28 -10.23
CA LEU A 122 0.03 12.24 -9.69
C LEU A 122 0.39 10.83 -9.22
N PHE A 123 -0.54 10.12 -8.58
CA PHE A 123 -0.31 8.76 -8.14
C PHE A 123 -0.08 7.79 -9.30
N LEU A 124 -0.83 7.91 -10.40
CA LEU A 124 -0.54 7.16 -11.64
C LEU A 124 0.79 7.58 -12.27
N ILE A 125 1.13 8.86 -12.31
CA ILE A 125 2.41 9.35 -12.84
C ILE A 125 3.57 8.73 -12.05
N LEU A 126 3.49 8.72 -10.72
CA LEU A 126 4.51 8.10 -9.86
C LEU A 126 4.61 6.58 -10.11
N PHE A 127 3.48 5.90 -10.30
CA PHE A 127 3.48 4.49 -10.71
C PHE A 127 4.15 4.26 -12.07
N LEU A 128 3.87 5.11 -13.07
CA LEU A 128 4.48 5.00 -14.39
C LEU A 128 5.99 5.31 -14.34
N LEU A 129 6.40 6.35 -13.62
CA LEU A 129 7.82 6.68 -13.39
C LEU A 129 8.55 5.53 -12.68
N TYR A 130 7.87 4.83 -11.78
CA TYR A 130 8.38 3.65 -11.09
C TYR A 130 8.61 2.46 -12.03
N GLY A 131 7.61 2.11 -12.84
CA GLY A 131 7.55 0.85 -13.60
C GLY A 131 7.99 0.92 -15.06
N VAL A 132 7.96 2.09 -15.71
CA VAL A 132 8.21 2.24 -17.15
C VAL A 132 9.70 2.48 -17.42
N LYS A 133 10.19 1.97 -18.56
CA LYS A 133 11.55 2.22 -19.02
C LYS A 133 11.66 3.63 -19.61
N TRP A 134 12.12 4.60 -18.81
CA TRP A 134 12.34 5.97 -19.27
C TRP A 134 13.79 6.44 -19.12
N ILE A 135 14.61 5.74 -18.32
CA ILE A 135 16.03 6.09 -18.14
C ILE A 135 16.80 5.63 -19.39
N PRO A 136 17.53 6.52 -20.09
CA PRO A 136 18.35 6.16 -21.25
C PRO A 136 19.47 5.18 -20.89
N ALA A 137 19.73 4.21 -21.78
CA ALA A 137 20.83 3.25 -21.60
C ALA A 137 22.21 3.90 -21.58
N THR A 138 22.32 5.12 -22.14
CA THR A 138 23.56 5.91 -22.15
C THR A 138 23.89 6.51 -20.79
N ILE A 139 22.90 6.68 -19.90
CA ILE A 139 23.06 7.33 -18.60
C ILE A 139 23.21 6.30 -17.48
N SER A 140 22.48 5.19 -17.56
CA SER A 140 22.48 4.16 -16.52
C SER A 140 22.21 2.78 -17.08
N LYS A 141 22.78 1.76 -16.42
CA LYS A 141 22.43 0.35 -16.64
C LYS A 141 20.97 0.07 -16.25
N TYR A 142 20.44 0.82 -15.27
CA TYR A 142 19.06 0.70 -14.82
C TYR A 142 18.13 1.48 -15.75
N ARG A 143 17.08 0.83 -16.22
CA ARG A 143 16.11 1.39 -17.17
C ARG A 143 14.84 1.86 -16.47
N ARG A 144 14.54 1.35 -15.27
CA ARG A 144 13.37 1.68 -14.44
C ARG A 144 13.79 2.15 -13.05
N LEU A 145 13.05 3.07 -12.42
CA LEU A 145 13.35 3.52 -11.05
C LEU A 145 13.31 2.36 -10.04
N LYS A 146 12.41 1.39 -10.25
CA LYS A 146 12.32 0.21 -9.40
C LYS A 146 13.55 -0.71 -9.39
N GLU A 147 14.47 -0.53 -10.35
CA GLU A 147 15.71 -1.31 -10.43
C GLU A 147 16.84 -0.72 -9.58
N ILE A 148 16.69 0.52 -9.10
CA ILE A 148 17.70 1.21 -8.29
C ILE A 148 17.42 0.93 -6.80
N ILE A 149 18.44 0.49 -6.06
CA ILE A 149 18.36 0.17 -4.63
C ILE A 149 17.79 1.36 -3.85
N GLY A 150 16.83 1.11 -2.98
CA GLY A 150 16.24 2.11 -2.10
C GLY A 150 15.25 3.06 -2.81
N ILE A 151 15.54 3.47 -4.05
CA ILE A 151 14.64 4.30 -4.85
C ILE A 151 13.30 3.60 -5.09
N LYS A 152 13.31 2.28 -5.34
CA LYS A 152 12.09 1.46 -5.41
C LYS A 152 11.17 1.73 -4.20
N ASN A 153 11.71 1.58 -2.99
CA ASN A 153 10.94 1.63 -1.75
C ASN A 153 10.51 3.07 -1.41
N ILE A 154 11.38 4.05 -1.68
CA ILE A 154 11.08 5.48 -1.50
C ILE A 154 10.01 5.96 -2.47
N THR A 155 10.07 5.56 -3.75
CA THR A 155 9.11 6.02 -4.77
C THR A 155 7.69 5.52 -4.44
N VAL A 156 7.56 4.25 -4.07
CA VAL A 156 6.27 3.69 -3.64
C VAL A 156 5.79 4.40 -2.37
N ALA A 157 6.66 4.58 -1.37
CA ALA A 157 6.28 5.25 -0.13
C ALA A 157 5.87 6.71 -0.32
N LEU A 158 6.55 7.45 -1.20
CA LEU A 158 6.17 8.81 -1.58
C LEU A 158 4.79 8.83 -2.22
N ALA A 159 4.52 7.92 -3.15
CA ALA A 159 3.22 7.84 -3.81
C ALA A 159 2.09 7.62 -2.78
N TRP A 160 2.28 6.66 -1.86
CA TRP A 160 1.32 6.36 -0.79
C TRP A 160 1.15 7.52 0.20
N ALA A 161 2.24 8.13 0.66
CA ALA A 161 2.18 9.26 1.59
C ALA A 161 1.52 10.49 0.95
N LEU A 162 1.86 10.81 -0.30
CA LEU A 162 1.27 11.93 -1.03
C LEU A 162 -0.23 11.72 -1.20
N ILE A 163 -0.67 10.57 -1.71
CA ILE A 163 -2.10 10.38 -1.94
C ILE A 163 -2.88 10.34 -0.60
N SER A 164 -2.37 9.69 0.44
CA SER A 164 -3.08 9.58 1.72
C SER A 164 -3.18 10.90 2.50
N VAL A 165 -2.22 11.81 2.31
CA VAL A 165 -2.22 13.12 2.96
C VAL A 165 -2.99 14.15 2.12
N PHE A 166 -2.74 14.20 0.81
CA PHE A 166 -3.30 15.26 -0.02
C PHE A 166 -4.77 15.04 -0.40
N LEU A 167 -5.29 13.81 -0.36
CA LEU A 167 -6.73 13.56 -0.52
C LEU A 167 -7.58 14.33 0.51
N PRO A 168 -7.41 14.15 1.84
CA PRO A 168 -8.15 14.93 2.82
C PRO A 168 -7.81 16.43 2.79
N VAL A 169 -6.54 16.79 2.58
CA VAL A 169 -6.13 18.21 2.50
C VAL A 169 -6.89 18.96 1.41
N ILE A 170 -7.02 18.37 0.22
CA ILE A 170 -7.75 19.02 -0.88
C ILE A 170 -9.26 18.99 -0.67
N TYR A 171 -9.80 17.86 -0.18
CA TYR A 171 -11.24 17.71 -0.01
C TYR A 171 -11.81 18.70 1.02
N PHE A 172 -11.11 18.87 2.15
CA PHE A 172 -11.55 19.76 3.24
C PHE A 172 -10.92 21.16 3.18
N ASP A 173 -10.20 21.49 2.09
CA ASP A 173 -9.46 22.75 1.92
C ASP A 173 -8.55 23.09 3.12
N LEU A 174 -7.84 22.08 3.63
CA LEU A 174 -6.95 22.22 4.78
C LEU A 174 -5.68 22.98 4.39
N LYS A 175 -5.17 23.79 5.32
CA LYS A 175 -3.84 24.37 5.19
C LYS A 175 -2.78 23.30 5.40
N ILE A 176 -1.68 23.37 4.64
CA ILE A 176 -0.51 22.52 4.85
C ILE A 176 0.26 23.06 6.06
N THR A 177 -0.04 22.51 7.23
CA THR A 177 0.59 22.86 8.51
C THR A 177 1.67 21.84 8.90
N GLU A 178 2.30 22.03 10.05
CA GLU A 178 3.23 21.05 10.65
C GLU A 178 2.56 19.68 10.84
N THR A 179 1.28 19.63 11.22
CA THR A 179 0.47 18.40 11.30
C THR A 179 0.48 17.62 9.99
N ALA A 180 0.33 18.29 8.85
CA ALA A 180 0.34 17.63 7.55
C ALA A 180 1.69 16.96 7.27
N TRP A 181 2.80 17.62 7.63
CA TRP A 181 4.14 17.06 7.49
C TRP A 181 4.40 15.90 8.45
N VAL A 182 3.92 15.97 9.69
CA VAL A 182 4.01 14.86 10.64
C VAL A 182 3.28 13.62 10.12
N ILE A 183 2.04 13.78 9.65
CA ILE A 183 1.25 12.68 9.07
C ILE A 183 1.95 12.13 7.82
N PHE A 184 2.46 13.01 6.96
CA PHE A 184 3.21 12.61 5.77
C PHE A 184 4.46 11.78 6.10
N ILE A 185 5.30 12.27 7.03
CA ILE A 185 6.51 11.56 7.49
C ILE A 185 6.13 10.21 8.12
N PHE A 186 5.07 10.17 8.92
CA PHE A 186 4.58 8.94 9.52
C PHE A 186 4.23 7.89 8.47
N ILE A 187 3.37 8.25 7.51
CA ILE A 187 2.92 7.34 6.47
C ILE A 187 4.10 6.94 5.57
N LEU A 188 4.95 7.90 5.19
CA LEU A 188 6.13 7.66 4.36
C LEU A 188 7.04 6.59 4.98
N PHE A 189 7.46 6.75 6.22
CA PHE A 189 8.36 5.79 6.86
C PHE A 189 7.70 4.47 7.19
N ARG A 190 6.40 4.47 7.52
CA ARG A 190 5.62 3.24 7.69
C ARG A 190 5.58 2.42 6.41
N ILE A 191 5.32 3.05 5.26
CA ILE A 191 5.31 2.38 3.95
C ILE A 191 6.74 1.96 3.53
N ILE A 192 7.78 2.73 3.87
CA ILE A 192 9.18 2.31 3.66
C ILE A 192 9.49 1.02 4.41
N ILE A 193 9.11 0.92 5.70
CA ILE A 193 9.31 -0.30 6.51
C ILE A 193 8.61 -1.49 5.84
N ASN A 194 7.36 -1.31 5.42
CA ASN A 194 6.59 -2.37 4.75
C ASN A 194 7.26 -2.80 3.45
N ASN A 195 7.61 -1.86 2.57
CA ASN A 195 8.23 -2.17 1.28
C ASN A 195 9.58 -2.90 1.44
N ILE A 196 10.42 -2.48 2.40
CA ILE A 196 11.69 -3.17 2.68
C ILE A 196 11.43 -4.57 3.26
N PHE A 197 10.40 -4.73 4.10
CA PHE A 197 10.02 -6.03 4.61
C PHE A 197 9.62 -6.98 3.48
N PHE A 198 8.85 -6.48 2.51
CA PHE A 198 8.46 -7.24 1.32
C PHE A 198 9.65 -7.77 0.52
N ASP A 199 10.78 -7.07 0.52
CA ASP A 199 11.98 -7.53 -0.17
C ASP A 199 12.59 -8.79 0.49
N PHE A 200 12.24 -9.16 1.74
CA PHE A 200 12.81 -10.34 2.42
C PHE A 200 12.42 -11.67 1.76
N LYS A 201 11.17 -11.83 1.32
CA LYS A 201 10.72 -13.07 0.68
C LYS A 201 11.38 -13.27 -0.70
N ASP A 202 11.78 -12.18 -1.34
CA ASP A 202 12.29 -12.16 -2.70
C ASP A 202 13.84 -12.24 -2.76
N VAL A 203 14.55 -12.19 -1.62
CA VAL A 203 16.03 -12.16 -1.56
C VAL A 203 16.71 -13.22 -2.43
N LYS A 204 16.20 -14.47 -2.43
CA LYS A 204 16.79 -15.55 -3.23
C LYS A 204 16.60 -15.31 -4.75
N GLY A 205 15.39 -14.91 -5.15
CA GLY A 205 15.07 -14.61 -6.56
C GLY A 205 15.79 -13.36 -7.05
N ASP A 206 15.85 -12.32 -6.23
CA ASP A 206 16.56 -11.08 -6.51
C ASP A 206 18.06 -11.32 -6.73
N LYS A 207 18.70 -12.11 -5.85
CA LYS A 207 20.11 -12.47 -6.01
C LYS A 207 20.38 -13.24 -7.30
N ALA A 208 19.52 -14.19 -7.66
CA ALA A 208 19.66 -14.97 -8.89
C ALA A 208 19.57 -14.09 -10.16
N LYS A 209 18.79 -13.00 -10.12
CA LYS A 209 18.62 -12.05 -11.23
C LYS A 209 19.54 -10.83 -11.18
N GLY A 210 20.38 -10.71 -10.15
CA GLY A 210 21.19 -9.52 -9.91
C GLY A 210 20.39 -8.25 -9.59
N ILE A 211 19.16 -8.41 -9.06
CA ILE A 211 18.33 -7.31 -8.57
C ILE A 211 18.85 -6.90 -7.20
N LEU A 212 19.13 -5.62 -7.04
CA LEU A 212 19.69 -5.08 -5.82
C LEU A 212 18.57 -4.51 -4.95
N THR A 213 18.32 -5.17 -3.82
CA THR A 213 17.39 -4.75 -2.76
C THR A 213 18.17 -4.61 -1.46
N ILE A 214 17.62 -3.87 -0.48
CA ILE A 214 18.29 -3.66 0.81
C ILE A 214 18.65 -5.00 1.48
N PRO A 215 17.72 -5.98 1.64
CA PRO A 215 18.08 -7.27 2.21
C PRO A 215 18.98 -8.13 1.31
N SER A 216 18.96 -7.96 -0.03
CA SER A 216 19.88 -8.72 -0.91
C SER A 216 21.32 -8.23 -0.80
N VAL A 217 21.54 -6.93 -0.63
CA VAL A 217 22.85 -6.27 -0.53
C VAL A 217 23.43 -6.31 0.89
N PHE A 218 22.67 -5.89 1.90
CA PHE A 218 23.16 -5.78 3.28
C PHE A 218 22.96 -7.06 4.10
N GLY A 219 22.16 -7.99 3.60
CA GLY A 219 21.83 -9.24 4.27
C GLY A 219 20.67 -9.11 5.27
N VAL A 220 19.98 -10.23 5.49
CA VAL A 220 18.71 -10.27 6.24
C VAL A 220 18.84 -9.68 7.65
N ARG A 221 19.91 -10.05 8.39
CA ARG A 221 20.11 -9.62 9.78
C ARG A 221 20.30 -8.11 9.92
N LYS A 222 21.12 -7.49 9.05
CA LYS A 222 21.38 -6.03 9.11
C LYS A 222 20.12 -5.26 8.75
N THR A 223 19.38 -5.70 7.73
CA THR A 223 18.10 -5.10 7.34
C THR A 223 17.06 -5.21 8.44
N LEU A 224 16.96 -6.35 9.14
CA LEU A 224 16.06 -6.50 10.29
C LEU A 224 16.37 -5.49 11.40
N ILE A 225 17.65 -5.35 11.79
CA ILE A 225 18.07 -4.37 12.81
C ILE A 225 17.72 -2.95 12.37
N PHE A 226 17.98 -2.63 11.09
CA PHE A 226 17.62 -1.33 10.52
C PHE A 226 16.12 -1.05 10.62
N LEU A 227 15.26 -2.02 10.27
CA LEU A 227 13.80 -1.85 10.39
C LEU A 227 13.33 -1.70 11.83
N VAL A 228 13.92 -2.44 12.78
CA VAL A 228 13.61 -2.29 14.21
C VAL A 228 13.96 -0.89 14.71
N ILE A 229 15.16 -0.38 14.38
CA ILE A 229 15.58 0.98 14.74
C ILE A 229 14.63 2.01 14.12
N LEU A 230 14.34 1.88 12.82
CA LEU A 230 13.45 2.80 12.12
C LEU A 230 12.03 2.81 12.69
N ASN A 231 11.46 1.64 13.00
CA ASN A 231 10.15 1.54 13.66
C ASN A 231 10.17 2.14 15.08
N THR A 232 11.26 1.98 15.83
CA THR A 232 11.43 2.58 17.16
C THR A 232 11.42 4.11 17.06
N LEU A 233 12.24 4.66 16.16
CA LEU A 233 12.33 6.11 15.95
C LEU A 233 10.99 6.68 15.48
N LEU A 234 10.28 5.98 14.60
CA LEU A 234 8.94 6.36 14.14
C LEU A 234 7.93 6.37 15.28
N GLY A 235 8.00 5.39 16.20
CA GLY A 235 7.15 5.34 17.37
C GLY A 235 7.38 6.47 18.37
N ILE A 236 8.65 6.82 18.60
CA ILE A 236 9.05 7.98 19.42
C ILE A 236 8.57 9.26 18.75
N PHE A 237 8.75 9.39 17.43
CA PHE A 237 8.33 10.56 16.66
C PHE A 237 6.82 10.82 16.80
N ILE A 238 5.98 9.81 16.62
CA ILE A 238 4.52 9.95 16.79
C ILE A 238 4.15 10.28 18.23
N PHE A 239 4.76 9.60 19.20
CA PHE A 239 4.52 9.87 20.61
C PHE A 239 4.82 11.33 20.96
N MET A 240 5.99 11.84 20.56
CA MET A 240 6.38 13.24 20.80
C MET A 240 5.50 14.22 20.04
N ALA A 241 5.14 13.95 18.78
CA ALA A 241 4.26 14.83 18.02
C ALA A 241 2.87 14.97 18.68
N THR A 242 2.35 13.87 19.23
CA THR A 242 1.08 13.87 19.96
C THR A 242 1.18 14.65 21.28
N LEU A 243 2.26 14.46 22.06
CA LEU A 243 2.49 15.21 23.31
C LEU A 243 2.61 16.73 23.09
N ASN A 244 3.18 17.15 21.96
CA ASN A 244 3.31 18.57 21.61
C ASN A 244 2.04 19.16 20.95
N GLY A 245 0.96 18.39 20.85
CA GLY A 245 -0.31 18.86 20.26
C GLY A 245 -0.32 18.97 18.75
N LEU A 246 0.69 18.43 18.05
CA LEU A 246 0.72 18.41 16.57
C LEU A 246 -0.22 17.35 15.99
N LEU A 247 -0.55 16.32 16.77
CA LEU A 247 -1.49 15.25 16.43
C LEU A 247 -2.56 15.11 17.54
N PRO A 248 -3.78 14.66 17.19
CA PRO A 248 -4.83 14.39 18.16
C PRO A 248 -4.50 13.20 19.08
N PRO A 249 -5.10 13.12 20.29
CA PRO A 249 -4.80 12.04 21.27
C PRO A 249 -4.97 10.61 20.72
N LEU A 250 -5.88 10.40 19.76
CA LEU A 250 -6.06 9.12 19.07
C LEU A 250 -4.76 8.59 18.42
N ALA A 251 -3.81 9.48 18.09
CA ALA A 251 -2.51 9.10 17.54
C ALA A 251 -1.69 8.22 18.49
N HIS A 252 -1.91 8.32 19.81
CA HIS A 252 -1.31 7.39 20.78
C HIS A 252 -1.79 5.95 20.54
N LEU A 253 -3.06 5.76 20.16
CA LEU A 253 -3.60 4.44 19.87
C LEU A 253 -3.08 3.92 18.51
N ILE A 254 -3.00 4.79 17.50
CA ILE A 254 -2.35 4.47 16.21
C ILE A 254 -0.89 4.05 16.43
N ASN A 255 -0.20 4.61 17.44
CA ASN A 255 1.18 4.25 17.76
C ASN A 255 1.34 2.78 18.19
N LEU A 256 0.26 2.07 18.55
CA LEU A 256 0.28 0.61 18.76
C LEU A 256 0.61 -0.18 17.48
N SER A 257 0.49 0.43 16.30
CA SER A 257 1.03 -0.14 15.05
C SER A 257 2.53 -0.44 15.14
N THR A 258 3.29 0.27 15.99
CA THR A 258 4.70 -0.04 16.23
C THR A 258 4.89 -1.41 16.88
N ILE A 259 3.99 -1.80 17.80
CA ILE A 259 3.99 -3.11 18.44
C ILE A 259 3.62 -4.19 17.42
N TYR A 260 2.61 -3.92 16.59
CA TYR A 260 2.23 -4.79 15.48
C TYR A 260 3.42 -5.03 14.53
N CYS A 261 4.17 -3.98 14.20
CA CYS A 261 5.38 -4.04 13.39
C CYS A 261 6.48 -4.89 14.03
N TYR A 262 6.77 -4.74 15.32
CA TYR A 262 7.68 -5.65 16.01
C TYR A 262 7.21 -7.11 15.94
N GLY A 263 5.91 -7.33 16.03
CA GLY A 263 5.28 -8.65 15.87
C GLY A 263 5.67 -9.29 14.53
N TYR A 264 5.40 -8.63 13.40
CA TYR A 264 5.72 -9.24 12.10
C TYR A 264 7.23 -9.29 11.82
N LEU A 265 8.04 -8.35 12.33
CA LEU A 265 9.50 -8.40 12.22
C LEU A 265 10.08 -9.62 12.94
N TYR A 266 9.52 -9.97 14.09
CA TYR A 266 9.89 -11.16 14.86
C TYR A 266 9.49 -12.47 14.16
N LEU A 267 8.37 -12.46 13.44
CA LEU A 267 7.82 -13.63 12.77
C LEU A 267 8.50 -13.97 11.43
N LEU A 268 9.36 -13.11 10.89
CA LEU A 268 9.96 -13.26 9.56
C LEU A 268 10.60 -14.64 9.29
N ASN A 269 11.27 -15.22 10.29
CA ASN A 269 11.94 -16.52 10.15
C ASN A 269 11.14 -17.69 10.75
N LYS A 270 9.89 -17.44 11.18
CA LYS A 270 9.06 -18.41 11.91
C LYS A 270 7.84 -18.87 11.12
N ILE A 271 7.37 -18.04 10.19
CA ILE A 271 6.17 -18.27 9.39
C ILE A 271 6.55 -18.10 7.91
N ASP A 272 5.72 -18.63 7.01
CA ASP A 272 5.84 -18.39 5.59
C ASP A 272 5.92 -16.88 5.26
N ALA A 273 6.98 -16.50 4.55
CA ALA A 273 7.29 -15.11 4.27
C ALA A 273 6.29 -14.46 3.29
N LYS A 274 5.65 -15.25 2.41
CA LYS A 274 4.63 -14.74 1.48
C LYS A 274 3.36 -14.38 2.24
N PHE A 275 2.87 -15.28 3.09
CA PHE A 275 1.72 -15.02 3.97
C PHE A 275 1.97 -13.81 4.86
N LEU A 276 3.13 -13.76 5.52
CA LEU A 276 3.50 -12.66 6.40
C LEU A 276 3.54 -11.32 5.65
N SER A 277 4.07 -11.30 4.41
CA SER A 277 4.08 -10.08 3.60
C SER A 277 2.67 -9.68 3.15
N TYR A 278 1.97 -10.54 2.41
CA TYR A 278 0.73 -10.18 1.72
C TYR A 278 -0.48 -9.98 2.65
N ILE A 279 -0.48 -10.58 3.84
CA ILE A 279 -1.62 -10.51 4.77
C ILE A 279 -1.27 -9.68 5.99
N ILE A 280 -0.16 -9.97 6.66
CA ILE A 280 0.13 -9.35 7.95
C ILE A 280 0.72 -7.95 7.75
N VAL A 281 1.72 -7.80 6.88
CA VAL A 281 2.43 -6.53 6.69
C VAL A 281 1.55 -5.53 5.93
N ASP A 282 0.97 -5.92 4.80
CA ASP A 282 0.00 -5.06 4.09
C ASP A 282 -1.21 -4.72 4.98
N GLY A 283 -1.67 -5.70 5.78
CA GLY A 283 -2.76 -5.53 6.74
C GLY A 283 -2.49 -4.55 7.87
N GLU A 284 -1.25 -4.12 8.08
CA GLU A 284 -0.92 -3.07 9.05
C GLU A 284 -1.70 -1.78 8.77
N LEU A 285 -1.99 -1.47 7.51
CA LEU A 285 -2.78 -0.28 7.14
C LEU A 285 -4.24 -0.39 7.57
N ILE A 286 -4.81 -1.60 7.56
CA ILE A 286 -6.13 -1.88 8.11
C ILE A 286 -6.10 -1.74 9.63
N VAL A 287 -5.06 -2.27 10.28
CA VAL A 287 -4.86 -2.13 11.73
C VAL A 287 -4.77 -0.66 12.12
N ILE A 288 -4.03 0.17 11.36
CA ILE A 288 -3.97 1.62 11.57
C ILE A 288 -5.36 2.26 11.45
N GLY A 289 -6.16 1.88 10.45
CA GLY A 289 -7.55 2.34 10.32
C GLY A 289 -8.43 1.97 11.51
N ILE A 290 -8.34 0.73 12.00
CA ILE A 290 -9.09 0.25 13.17
C ILE A 290 -8.65 1.00 14.44
N LEU A 291 -7.34 1.17 14.65
CA LEU A 291 -6.81 1.92 15.79
C LEU A 291 -7.23 3.39 15.74
N ALA A 292 -7.27 4.00 14.56
CA ALA A 292 -7.77 5.36 14.39
C ALA A 292 -9.25 5.47 14.80
N PHE A 293 -10.09 4.54 14.32
CA PHE A 293 -11.52 4.47 14.67
C PHE A 293 -11.76 4.27 16.17
N LEU A 294 -11.07 3.31 16.78
CA LEU A 294 -11.15 3.09 18.23
C LEU A 294 -10.70 4.34 19.01
N GLY A 295 -9.65 5.00 18.54
CA GLY A 295 -9.15 6.22 19.14
C GLY A 295 -10.14 7.37 19.05
N SER A 296 -10.86 7.53 17.93
CA SER A 296 -11.90 8.57 17.77
C SER A 296 -13.16 8.32 18.61
N ILE A 297 -13.35 7.12 19.16
CA ILE A 297 -14.45 6.82 20.09
C ILE A 297 -14.00 7.08 21.53
N LEU A 298 -12.73 6.83 21.85
CA LEU A 298 -12.18 6.93 23.20
C LEU A 298 -11.78 8.36 23.60
N PHE A 299 -11.48 9.21 22.62
CA PHE A 299 -11.05 10.60 22.80
C PHE A 299 -11.93 11.53 21.98
#